data_AF-A0A9Q4BW56-F1
#
_entry.id   AF-A0A9Q4BW56-F1
#
_cell.length_a   1.000
_cell.length_b   1.000
_cell.length_c   1.000
_cell.angle_alpha   90.00
_cell.angle_beta   90.00
_cell.angle_gamma   90.00
#
_symmetry.space_group_name_H-M   'P 1'
#
loop_
_entity.id
_entity.type
_entity.pdbx_description
1 polymer ?
#
loop_
_entity_poly.entity_id
_entity_poly.type
_entity_poly.pdbx_seq_one_letter_code
_entity_poly.pdbx_strand_id
1 'polypeptide(L)'
;MKKLSLGSLVIILLSLLLASCGKKEEESQGYDAAFSDVRDRRIQEYNLDVQKDQASQRSANDTLALKEHILHNYPAGSYLVYFDRSNTFSVPRPAVIYYKADQAYVFAIVAKSKPGERLIETKNITGYESSFINLDSTKLGTAFFFLTLFSYDEGGFQQVWEKEIPMHGGFNRMILKTWGPQRILYVEVNFEDGIIVGHRNYNIFMNNGIRQMPHLLETYEGISRKRTIADVNKDNYPDYYEYTFYSLSNRIYPVDSVAFYWDKKRDLYVNSRNPRQTRPY
;
A
#
# COMPACT_ATOMS: atom_id res chain seq x y z
N MET A 1 68.16 -19.28 -29.61
CA MET A 1 66.96 -18.41 -29.46
C MET A 1 66.23 -18.37 -30.79
N LYS A 2 65.15 -19.14 -30.96
CA LYS A 2 64.38 -19.19 -32.20
C LYS A 2 63.44 -17.99 -32.25
N LYS A 3 63.60 -17.11 -33.24
CA LYS A 3 62.71 -15.98 -33.49
C LYS A 3 61.33 -16.53 -33.84
N LEU A 4 60.33 -16.29 -32.98
CA LEU A 4 58.94 -16.48 -33.38
C LEU A 4 58.65 -15.50 -34.53
N SER A 5 58.20 -16.05 -35.65
CA SER A 5 57.72 -15.29 -36.80
C SER A 5 56.52 -14.44 -36.38
N LEU A 6 56.51 -13.17 -36.81
CA LEU A 6 55.42 -12.21 -36.57
C LEU A 6 54.05 -12.77 -36.99
N GLY A 7 54.02 -13.65 -38.02
CA GLY A 7 52.81 -14.34 -38.46
C GLY A 7 52.26 -15.35 -37.44
N SER A 8 53.12 -16.00 -36.65
CA SER A 8 52.67 -16.92 -35.60
C SER A 8 52.09 -16.18 -34.40
N LEU A 9 52.53 -14.95 -34.13
CA LEU A 9 51.98 -14.12 -33.06
C LEU A 9 50.58 -13.61 -33.41
N VAL A 10 50.34 -13.25 -34.68
CA VAL A 10 49.02 -12.79 -35.16
C VAL A 10 47.97 -13.90 -35.10
N ILE A 11 48.35 -15.14 -35.42
CA ILE A 11 47.42 -16.29 -35.36
C ILE A 11 47.02 -16.62 -33.91
N ILE A 12 47.94 -16.46 -32.95
CA ILE A 12 47.65 -16.64 -31.51
C ILE A 12 46.78 -15.50 -30.98
N LEU A 13 46.98 -14.26 -31.46
CA LEU A 13 46.16 -13.11 -31.08
C LEU A 13 44.73 -13.23 -31.66
N LEU A 14 44.59 -13.75 -32.88
CA LEU A 14 43.29 -13.96 -33.53
C LEU A 14 42.51 -15.11 -32.88
N SER A 15 43.18 -16.16 -32.40
CA SER A 15 42.54 -17.25 -31.66
C SER A 15 42.12 -16.84 -30.24
N LEU A 16 42.84 -15.92 -29.60
CA LEU A 16 42.41 -15.28 -28.34
C LEU A 16 41.18 -14.38 -28.52
N LEU A 17 41.07 -13.67 -29.66
CA LEU A 17 39.89 -12.86 -29.99
C LEU A 17 38.65 -13.71 -30.34
N LEU A 18 38.84 -14.88 -30.95
CA LEU A 18 37.75 -15.83 -31.22
C LEU A 18 37.35 -16.68 -29.99
N ALA A 19 38.25 -16.87 -29.02
CA ALA A 19 37.92 -17.44 -27.71
C ALA A 19 37.29 -16.40 -26.75
N SER A 20 37.37 -15.11 -27.07
CA SER A 20 36.59 -14.03 -26.46
C SER A 20 35.21 -13.85 -27.12
N CYS A 21 34.74 -14.84 -27.89
CA CYS A 21 33.31 -15.03 -28.10
C CYS A 21 32.70 -15.13 -26.72
N GLY A 22 32.08 -14.02 -26.29
CA GLY A 22 31.34 -13.95 -25.05
C GLY A 22 30.50 -15.20 -24.99
N LYS A 23 30.65 -15.94 -23.88
CA LYS A 23 29.53 -16.71 -23.40
C LYS A 23 28.38 -15.73 -23.46
N LYS A 24 27.48 -15.89 -24.43
CA LYS A 24 26.12 -15.43 -24.24
C LYS A 24 25.80 -16.01 -22.89
N GLU A 25 25.68 -15.14 -21.90
CA GLU A 25 24.95 -15.48 -20.71
C GLU A 25 23.67 -16.08 -21.27
N GLU A 26 23.57 -17.41 -21.19
CA GLU A 26 22.28 -18.04 -21.11
C GLU A 26 21.60 -17.20 -20.05
N GLU A 27 20.62 -16.40 -20.47
CA GLU A 27 19.68 -15.75 -19.55
C GLU A 27 19.38 -16.80 -18.51
N SER A 28 19.90 -16.58 -17.31
CA SER A 28 19.70 -17.52 -16.24
C SER A 28 18.21 -17.49 -15.96
N GLN A 29 17.48 -18.44 -16.55
CA GLN A 29 16.14 -18.85 -16.13
C GLN A 29 16.24 -19.53 -14.76
N GLY A 30 16.85 -18.81 -13.82
CA GLY A 30 17.30 -19.25 -12.53
C GLY A 30 17.04 -18.17 -11.49
N TYR A 31 15.79 -18.13 -11.04
CA TYR A 31 15.36 -17.66 -9.71
C TYR A 31 15.30 -16.14 -9.46
N ASP A 32 14.34 -15.48 -10.10
CA ASP A 32 13.86 -14.14 -9.73
C ASP A 32 13.30 -14.15 -8.28
N ALA A 33 13.70 -13.17 -7.47
CA ALA A 33 13.24 -13.00 -6.08
C ALA A 33 11.71 -12.86 -6.01
N ALA A 34 11.10 -12.34 -7.06
CA ALA A 34 9.65 -12.17 -7.15
C ALA A 34 8.88 -13.50 -7.15
N PHE A 35 9.55 -14.66 -7.33
CA PHE A 35 8.93 -15.98 -7.29
C PHE A 35 9.54 -16.89 -6.22
N SER A 36 10.31 -16.33 -5.27
CA SER A 36 10.99 -17.11 -4.24
C SER A 36 10.93 -16.44 -2.87
N ASP A 37 10.05 -16.97 -2.01
CA ASP A 37 9.88 -16.53 -0.62
C ASP A 37 11.19 -16.47 0.17
N VAL A 38 12.07 -17.47 -0.02
CA VAL A 38 13.36 -17.55 0.67
C VAL A 38 14.30 -16.43 0.22
N ARG A 39 14.34 -16.14 -1.09
CA ARG A 39 15.21 -15.08 -1.61
C ARG A 39 14.69 -13.69 -1.25
N ASP A 40 13.39 -13.46 -1.40
CA ASP A 40 12.74 -12.22 -0.99
C ASP A 40 12.99 -11.95 0.49
N ARG A 41 12.72 -12.94 1.36
CA ARG A 41 13.00 -12.82 2.80
C ARG A 41 14.45 -12.46 3.09
N ARG A 42 15.42 -13.13 2.44
CA ARG A 42 16.84 -12.82 2.61
C ARG A 42 17.19 -11.39 2.18
N ILE A 43 16.57 -10.89 1.10
CA ILE A 43 16.74 -9.49 0.66
C ILE A 43 16.15 -8.53 1.68
N GLN A 44 14.97 -8.84 2.23
CA GLN A 44 14.35 -8.03 3.27
C GLN A 44 15.19 -7.99 4.56
N GLU A 45 15.71 -9.14 5.01
CA GLU A 45 16.61 -9.26 6.17
C GLU A 45 17.88 -8.42 5.96
N TYR A 46 18.55 -8.59 4.81
CA TYR A 46 19.75 -7.81 4.48
C TYR A 46 19.48 -6.29 4.46
N ASN A 47 18.40 -5.87 3.80
CA ASN A 47 18.03 -4.44 3.73
C ASN A 47 17.69 -3.88 5.11
N LEU A 48 17.08 -4.69 5.98
CA LEU A 48 16.76 -4.31 7.34
C LEU A 48 18.05 -4.13 8.14
N ASP A 49 18.99 -5.07 8.09
CA ASP A 49 20.28 -5.00 8.80
C ASP A 49 21.08 -3.76 8.39
N VAL A 50 21.17 -3.46 7.09
CA VAL A 50 21.80 -2.24 6.59
C VAL A 50 21.13 -0.98 7.18
N GLN A 51 19.80 -0.96 7.29
CA GLN A 51 19.08 0.14 7.93
C GLN A 51 19.35 0.22 9.43
N LYS A 52 19.55 -0.91 10.12
CA LYS A 52 19.92 -0.93 11.54
C LYS A 52 21.30 -0.30 11.74
N ASP A 53 22.27 -0.65 10.89
CA ASP A 53 23.65 -0.13 10.95
C ASP A 53 23.72 1.37 10.68
N GLN A 54 22.85 1.90 9.83
CA GLN A 54 22.77 3.32 9.49
C GLN A 54 21.98 4.14 10.52
N ALA A 55 21.24 3.51 11.44
CA ALA A 55 20.39 4.20 12.40
C ALA A 55 21.21 4.75 13.57
N SER A 56 21.18 6.08 13.76
CA SER A 56 21.89 6.74 14.85
C SER A 56 21.27 6.53 16.24
N GLN A 57 19.97 6.24 16.30
CA GLN A 57 19.21 5.99 17.53
C GLN A 57 18.21 4.87 17.29
N ARG A 58 18.13 3.94 18.26
CA ARG A 58 17.24 2.79 18.23
C ARG A 58 16.41 2.75 19.51
N SER A 59 15.14 2.40 19.38
CA SER A 59 14.29 2.01 20.49
C SER A 59 13.59 0.69 20.19
N ALA A 60 13.19 -0.03 21.21
CA ALA A 60 12.53 -1.32 21.03
C ALA A 60 11.12 -1.20 20.40
N ASN A 61 10.57 0.01 20.30
CA ASN A 61 9.28 0.33 19.68
C ASN A 61 9.39 1.26 18.45
N ASP A 62 10.58 1.35 17.83
CA ASP A 62 10.79 2.15 16.63
C ASP A 62 10.27 1.47 15.34
N THR A 63 10.40 2.15 14.20
CA THR A 63 9.89 1.64 12.92
C THR A 63 10.71 0.45 12.40
N LEU A 64 11.99 0.36 12.76
CA LEU A 64 12.83 -0.77 12.36
C LEU A 64 12.46 -2.03 13.14
N ALA A 65 12.16 -1.91 14.43
CA ALA A 65 11.60 -2.98 15.24
C ALA A 65 10.23 -3.45 14.70
N LEU A 66 9.39 -2.52 14.19
CA LEU A 66 8.14 -2.90 13.55
C LEU A 66 8.37 -3.66 12.23
N LYS A 67 9.31 -3.22 11.38
CA LYS A 67 9.69 -3.94 10.16
C LYS A 67 10.18 -5.34 10.46
N GLU A 68 11.04 -5.47 11.46
CA GLU A 68 11.54 -6.76 11.97
C GLU A 68 10.40 -7.67 12.45
N HIS A 69 9.46 -7.11 13.22
CA HIS A 69 8.29 -7.83 13.67
C HIS A 69 7.45 -8.35 12.50
N ILE A 70 7.17 -7.50 11.49
CA ILE A 70 6.42 -7.90 10.30
C ILE A 70 7.16 -9.03 9.56
N LEU A 71 8.46 -8.86 9.31
CA LEU A 71 9.28 -9.84 8.59
C LEU A 71 9.29 -11.24 9.23
N HIS A 72 9.25 -11.31 10.57
CA HIS A 72 9.32 -12.57 11.28
C HIS A 72 7.96 -13.21 11.58
N ASN A 73 6.88 -12.43 11.65
CA ASN A 73 5.56 -12.90 12.08
C ASN A 73 4.50 -12.93 10.98
N TYR A 74 4.76 -12.30 9.82
CA TYR A 74 3.83 -12.28 8.69
C TYR A 74 4.26 -13.28 7.61
N PRO A 75 3.32 -13.75 6.77
CA PRO A 75 3.65 -14.59 5.61
C PRO A 75 4.63 -13.89 4.67
N ALA A 76 5.39 -14.70 3.91
CA ALA A 76 6.25 -14.19 2.84
C ALA A 76 5.45 -13.32 1.86
N GLY A 77 6.11 -12.30 1.29
CA GLY A 77 5.43 -11.32 0.46
C GLY A 77 4.61 -10.28 1.23
N SER A 78 4.83 -10.14 2.54
CA SER A 78 4.27 -9.06 3.36
C SER A 78 5.30 -7.95 3.54
N TYR A 79 4.87 -6.70 3.34
CA TYR A 79 5.75 -5.55 3.34
C TYR A 79 5.12 -4.37 4.08
N LEU A 80 5.93 -3.66 4.88
CA LEU A 80 5.56 -2.33 5.34
C LEU A 80 5.62 -1.36 4.16
N VAL A 81 4.52 -0.68 3.89
CA VAL A 81 4.39 0.26 2.77
C VAL A 81 5.04 1.60 3.13
N TYR A 82 5.43 2.37 2.13
CA TYR A 82 5.98 3.72 2.27
C TYR A 82 5.02 4.74 1.67
N PHE A 83 4.98 5.95 2.24
CA PHE A 83 4.29 7.07 1.59
C PHE A 83 4.91 7.38 0.24
N ASP A 84 4.08 7.91 -0.66
CA ASP A 84 4.57 8.43 -1.92
C ASP A 84 5.54 9.59 -1.69
N ARG A 85 6.47 9.75 -2.62
CA ARG A 85 7.49 10.78 -2.59
C ARG A 85 6.82 12.13 -2.78
N SER A 86 7.05 13.03 -1.82
CA SER A 86 6.58 14.41 -1.96
C SER A 86 7.32 15.17 -3.08
N ASN A 87 8.54 14.74 -3.42
CA ASN A 87 9.31 15.22 -4.57
C ASN A 87 10.41 14.20 -4.97
N THR A 88 11.06 14.43 -6.13
CA THR A 88 12.07 13.52 -6.72
C THR A 88 13.24 13.18 -5.79
N PHE A 89 13.61 14.07 -4.88
CA PHE A 89 14.76 13.92 -3.97
C PHE A 89 14.38 13.44 -2.57
N SER A 90 13.08 13.36 -2.27
CA SER A 90 12.59 12.95 -0.96
C SER A 90 12.78 11.46 -0.74
N VAL A 91 13.31 11.10 0.42
CA VAL A 91 13.36 9.70 0.87
C VAL A 91 11.96 9.30 1.33
N PRO A 92 11.35 8.25 0.74
CA PRO A 92 10.05 7.75 1.17
C PRO A 92 10.05 7.41 2.66
N ARG A 93 9.01 7.84 3.38
CA ARG A 93 8.84 7.52 4.79
C ARG A 93 7.93 6.31 4.94
N PRO A 94 8.17 5.40 5.89
CA PRO A 94 7.25 4.30 6.17
C PRO A 94 5.85 4.83 6.50
N ALA A 95 4.83 4.12 6.02
CA ALA A 95 3.42 4.46 6.24
C ALA A 95 2.99 4.03 7.64
N VAL A 96 3.49 4.76 8.65
CA VAL A 96 3.24 4.52 10.07
C VAL A 96 2.77 5.78 10.77
N ILE A 97 1.80 5.63 11.68
CA ILE A 97 1.38 6.68 12.61
C ILE A 97 1.51 6.16 14.04
N TYR A 98 2.39 6.78 14.81
CA TYR A 98 2.52 6.54 16.24
C TYR A 98 1.41 7.26 17.00
N TYR A 99 0.69 6.52 17.83
CA TYR A 99 -0.39 7.04 18.65
C TYR A 99 -0.19 6.62 20.10
N LYS A 100 -0.15 7.58 21.01
CA LYS A 100 0.01 7.32 22.44
C LYS A 100 -1.28 7.64 23.17
N ALA A 101 -1.83 6.65 23.85
CA ALA A 101 -2.96 6.80 24.76
C ALA A 101 -2.58 6.23 26.14
N ASP A 102 -3.31 5.23 26.62
CA ASP A 102 -2.98 4.41 27.79
C ASP A 102 -1.71 3.56 27.56
N GLN A 103 -1.49 3.11 26.32
CA GLN A 103 -0.28 2.46 25.87
C GLN A 103 0.18 3.02 24.51
N ALA A 104 1.36 2.56 24.05
CA ALA A 104 1.87 2.94 22.74
C ALA A 104 1.23 2.07 21.65
N TYR A 105 0.68 2.73 20.64
CA TYR A 105 0.10 2.11 19.45
C TYR A 105 0.79 2.59 18.19
N VAL A 106 0.76 1.74 17.18
CA VAL A 106 1.22 2.09 15.83
C VAL A 106 0.19 1.64 14.83
N PHE A 107 -0.36 2.60 14.07
CA PHE A 107 -1.06 2.29 12.83
C PHE A 107 -0.04 2.12 11.73
N ALA A 108 -0.15 1.05 10.94
CA ALA A 108 0.74 0.81 9.82
C ALA A 108 -0.04 0.29 8.61
N ILE A 109 0.42 0.67 7.41
CA ILE A 109 -0.07 0.04 6.18
C ILE A 109 0.84 -1.13 5.83
N VAL A 110 0.27 -2.33 5.84
CA VAL A 110 0.95 -3.56 5.42
C VAL A 110 0.34 -4.00 4.10
N ALA A 111 1.18 -4.20 3.09
CA ALA A 111 0.76 -4.79 1.83
C ALA A 111 1.18 -6.26 1.78
N LYS A 112 0.29 -7.13 1.34
CA LYS A 112 0.54 -8.57 1.20
C LYS A 112 0.37 -8.98 -0.26
N SER A 113 1.26 -9.83 -0.72
CA SER A 113 1.17 -10.45 -2.05
C SER A 113 0.06 -11.49 -2.05
N LYS A 114 -0.62 -11.67 -3.19
CA LYS A 114 -1.57 -12.77 -3.35
C LYS A 114 -0.86 -14.12 -3.19
N PRO A 115 -1.33 -15.04 -2.32
CA PRO A 115 -0.71 -16.33 -2.14
C PRO A 115 -0.64 -17.14 -3.44
N GLY A 116 0.54 -17.71 -3.72
CA GLY A 116 0.77 -18.52 -4.92
C GLY A 116 1.01 -17.72 -6.21
N GLU A 117 0.98 -16.38 -6.15
CA GLU A 117 1.37 -15.51 -7.26
C GLU A 117 2.77 -14.92 -7.03
N ARG A 118 3.21 -14.13 -8.01
CA ARG A 118 4.41 -13.31 -7.90
C ARG A 118 4.31 -12.37 -6.70
N LEU A 119 5.39 -12.29 -5.92
CA LEU A 119 5.55 -11.33 -4.83
C LEU A 119 5.55 -9.89 -5.37
N ILE A 120 4.94 -8.98 -4.61
CA ILE A 120 4.83 -7.57 -5.01
C ILE A 120 6.11 -6.82 -4.71
N GLU A 121 6.33 -5.71 -5.43
CA GLU A 121 7.34 -4.73 -5.07
C GLU A 121 6.66 -3.46 -4.56
N THR A 122 7.03 -2.99 -3.36
CA THR A 122 6.39 -1.83 -2.72
C THR A 122 6.46 -0.54 -3.54
N LYS A 123 7.48 -0.40 -4.39
CA LYS A 123 7.62 0.74 -5.32
C LYS A 123 6.56 0.76 -6.42
N ASN A 124 6.01 -0.40 -6.81
CA ASN A 124 5.01 -0.48 -7.87
C ASN A 124 3.61 -0.13 -7.35
N ILE A 125 3.38 -0.30 -6.05
CA ILE A 125 2.07 -0.13 -5.39
C ILE A 125 1.87 1.24 -4.75
N THR A 126 2.89 2.11 -4.83
CA THR A 126 2.93 3.44 -4.22
C THR A 126 3.11 4.51 -5.31
N GLY A 127 2.37 5.62 -5.25
CA GLY A 127 2.56 6.80 -6.10
C GLY A 127 2.10 6.70 -7.57
N TYR A 128 1.79 5.50 -8.06
CA TYR A 128 1.17 5.29 -9.37
C TYR A 128 -0.36 5.29 -9.27
N GLU A 129 -1.08 5.46 -10.37
CA GLU A 129 -2.53 5.22 -10.34
C GLU A 129 -2.84 3.74 -10.09
N SER A 130 -3.87 3.44 -9.29
CA SER A 130 -4.28 2.06 -9.01
C SER A 130 -4.60 1.23 -10.27
N SER A 131 -5.06 1.90 -11.33
CA SER A 131 -5.31 1.34 -12.66
C SER A 131 -4.06 0.66 -13.27
N PHE A 132 -2.87 1.19 -12.99
CA PHE A 132 -1.60 0.66 -13.53
C PHE A 132 -1.36 -0.77 -13.07
N ILE A 133 -1.58 -1.05 -11.78
CA ILE A 133 -1.42 -2.40 -11.22
C ILE A 133 -2.53 -3.31 -11.70
N ASN A 134 -3.76 -2.82 -11.77
CA ASN A 134 -4.89 -3.65 -12.22
C ASN A 134 -4.68 -4.18 -13.65
N LEU A 135 -4.01 -3.41 -14.51
CA LEU A 135 -3.74 -3.79 -15.90
C LEU A 135 -2.59 -4.79 -16.04
N ASP A 136 -1.56 -4.71 -15.19
CA ASP A 136 -0.33 -5.53 -15.30
C ASP A 136 -0.09 -6.43 -14.08
N SER A 137 -1.15 -6.75 -13.33
CA SER A 137 -1.08 -7.54 -12.09
C SER A 137 -0.45 -8.91 -12.29
N THR A 138 -0.60 -9.51 -13.47
CA THR A 138 0.04 -10.78 -13.83
C THR A 138 1.57 -10.70 -13.88
N LYS A 139 2.13 -9.52 -14.17
CA LYS A 139 3.58 -9.29 -14.21
C LYS A 139 4.12 -8.63 -12.95
N LEU A 140 3.32 -7.81 -12.27
CA LEU A 140 3.76 -7.02 -11.11
C LEU A 140 3.39 -7.65 -9.76
N GLY A 141 2.56 -8.70 -9.78
CA GLY A 141 1.94 -9.28 -8.59
C GLY A 141 0.72 -8.48 -8.15
N THR A 142 -0.23 -9.18 -7.52
CA THR A 142 -1.43 -8.56 -6.94
C THR A 142 -1.17 -8.20 -5.48
N ALA A 143 -1.34 -6.92 -5.12
CA ALA A 143 -1.20 -6.45 -3.75
C ALA A 143 -2.55 -6.35 -3.03
N PHE A 144 -2.59 -6.72 -1.76
CA PHE A 144 -3.70 -6.45 -0.86
C PHE A 144 -3.22 -5.54 0.26
N PHE A 145 -3.91 -4.42 0.45
CA PHE A 145 -3.56 -3.45 1.48
C PHE A 145 -4.34 -3.69 2.76
N PHE A 146 -3.67 -3.55 3.88
CA PHE A 146 -4.27 -3.64 5.20
C PHE A 146 -3.83 -2.45 6.04
N LEU A 147 -4.78 -1.81 6.73
CA LEU A 147 -4.47 -1.00 7.89
C LEU A 147 -4.39 -1.93 9.09
N THR A 148 -3.24 -1.93 9.76
CA THR A 148 -2.99 -2.78 10.92
C THR A 148 -2.72 -1.90 12.13
N LEU A 149 -3.36 -2.20 13.25
CA LEU A 149 -3.05 -1.61 14.54
C LEU A 149 -2.16 -2.57 15.32
N PHE A 150 -0.99 -2.08 15.71
CA PHE A 150 -0.10 -2.73 16.64
C PHE A 150 -0.15 -2.05 18.00
N SER A 151 -0.10 -2.82 19.07
CA SER A 151 0.28 -2.36 20.39
C SER A 151 1.72 -2.74 20.68
N TYR A 152 2.38 -1.96 21.52
CA TYR A 152 3.70 -2.29 22.02
C TYR A 152 3.66 -2.40 23.56
N ASP A 153 4.11 -3.55 24.07
CA ASP A 153 4.29 -3.82 25.50
C ASP A 153 5.69 -4.42 25.78
N GLU A 154 5.94 -4.90 27.00
CA GLU A 154 7.22 -5.49 27.39
C GLU A 154 7.63 -6.71 26.53
N GLY A 155 6.67 -7.38 25.89
CA GLY A 155 6.89 -8.51 24.99
C GLY A 155 7.14 -8.13 23.53
N GLY A 156 7.09 -6.84 23.18
CA GLY A 156 7.29 -6.33 21.83
C GLY A 156 5.98 -5.92 21.14
N PHE A 157 6.00 -5.92 19.81
CA PHE A 157 4.81 -5.61 19.02
C PHE A 157 3.81 -6.77 19.04
N GLN A 158 2.53 -6.43 19.19
CA GLN A 158 1.41 -7.37 19.05
C GLN A 158 0.36 -6.77 18.12
N GLN A 159 -0.16 -7.57 17.19
CA GLN A 159 -1.27 -7.15 16.33
C GLN A 159 -2.56 -7.09 17.15
N VAL A 160 -3.21 -5.93 17.20
CA VAL A 160 -4.52 -5.75 17.86
C VAL A 160 -5.64 -6.09 16.89
N TRP A 161 -5.60 -5.52 15.68
CA TRP A 161 -6.50 -5.86 14.59
C TRP A 161 -5.85 -5.51 13.25
N GLU A 162 -6.42 -6.08 12.19
CA GLU A 162 -6.05 -5.82 10.80
C GLU A 162 -7.32 -5.63 9.99
N LYS A 163 -7.41 -4.52 9.24
CA LYS A 163 -8.57 -4.17 8.41
C LYS A 163 -8.12 -4.08 6.95
N GLU A 164 -8.73 -4.90 6.11
CA GLU A 164 -8.52 -4.87 4.66
C GLU A 164 -8.98 -3.53 4.08
N ILE A 165 -8.17 -3.01 3.15
CA ILE A 165 -8.48 -1.87 2.32
C ILE A 165 -8.68 -2.40 0.89
N PRO A 166 -9.87 -2.25 0.30
CA PRO A 166 -10.21 -2.88 -0.98
C PRO A 166 -9.62 -2.11 -2.16
N MET A 167 -8.29 -2.09 -2.22
CA MET A 167 -7.47 -1.46 -3.25
C MET A 167 -6.24 -2.32 -3.52
N HIS A 168 -5.68 -2.22 -4.73
CA HIS A 168 -4.51 -3.02 -5.15
C HIS A 168 -3.29 -2.19 -5.55
N GLY A 169 -3.44 -0.87 -5.65
CA GLY A 169 -2.33 -0.01 -6.03
C GLY A 169 -2.62 1.46 -5.78
N GLY A 170 -1.59 2.27 -5.98
CA GLY A 170 -1.66 3.72 -5.92
C GLY A 170 -1.77 4.33 -4.54
N PHE A 171 -1.23 3.64 -3.53
CA PHE A 171 -1.12 4.20 -2.20
C PHE A 171 -0.32 5.52 -2.26
N ASN A 172 -0.87 6.57 -1.65
CA ASN A 172 -0.24 7.88 -1.59
C ASN A 172 0.15 8.21 -0.14
N ARG A 173 -0.84 8.30 0.75
CA ARG A 173 -0.63 8.72 2.14
C ARG A 173 -1.64 8.13 3.11
N MET A 174 -1.33 8.21 4.41
CA MET A 174 -2.28 7.97 5.49
C MET A 174 -2.24 9.12 6.50
N ILE A 175 -3.40 9.46 7.07
CA ILE A 175 -3.52 10.55 8.05
C ILE A 175 -4.52 10.14 9.15
N LEU A 176 -4.17 10.37 10.41
CA LEU A 176 -5.10 10.24 11.53
C LEU A 176 -5.90 11.54 11.67
N LYS A 177 -7.24 11.43 11.67
CA LYS A 177 -8.18 12.55 11.72
C LYS A 177 -9.23 12.32 12.81
N THR A 178 -9.97 13.38 13.11
CA THR A 178 -11.14 13.33 13.99
C THR A 178 -12.37 13.79 13.22
N TRP A 179 -13.41 12.96 13.19
CA TRP A 179 -14.71 13.32 12.63
C TRP A 179 -15.47 14.18 13.62
N GLY A 180 -15.50 15.50 13.34
CA GLY A 180 -16.02 16.53 14.24
C GLY A 180 -17.41 16.28 14.84
N PRO A 181 -18.44 15.88 14.05
CA PRO A 181 -19.81 15.73 14.53
C PRO A 181 -19.94 14.79 15.74
N GLN A 182 -19.27 13.63 15.69
CA GLN A 182 -19.34 12.61 16.73
C GLN A 182 -18.03 12.49 17.55
N ARG A 183 -17.01 13.31 17.24
CA ARG A 183 -15.66 13.27 17.83
C ARG A 183 -14.97 11.90 17.74
N ILE A 184 -15.22 11.16 16.66
CA ILE A 184 -14.66 9.83 16.43
C ILE A 184 -13.31 9.94 15.71
N LEU A 185 -12.29 9.23 16.20
CA LEU A 185 -11.03 9.10 15.48
C LEU A 185 -11.20 8.20 14.26
N TYR A 186 -10.52 8.54 13.16
CA TYR A 186 -10.43 7.68 12.00
C TYR A 186 -9.10 7.87 11.28
N VAL A 187 -8.64 6.82 10.61
CA VAL A 187 -7.48 6.90 9.72
C VAL A 187 -8.00 7.02 8.29
N GLU A 188 -7.63 8.10 7.61
CA GLU A 188 -7.84 8.27 6.18
C GLU A 188 -6.64 7.69 5.44
N VAL A 189 -6.88 6.72 4.56
CA VAL A 189 -5.87 6.12 3.69
C VAL A 189 -6.21 6.50 2.25
N ASN A 190 -5.31 7.24 1.60
CA ASN A 190 -5.54 7.84 0.29
C ASN A 190 -4.81 7.06 -0.81
N PHE A 191 -5.51 6.86 -1.92
CA PHE A 191 -5.03 6.18 -3.11
C PHE A 191 -5.36 6.98 -4.37
N GLU A 192 -4.41 7.09 -5.29
CA GLU A 192 -4.63 7.64 -6.63
C GLU A 192 -5.41 6.62 -7.49
N ASP A 193 -6.44 7.09 -8.19
CA ASP A 193 -7.30 6.26 -9.03
C ASP A 193 -7.51 6.88 -10.42
N GLY A 194 -6.84 6.27 -11.40
CA GLY A 194 -6.95 6.64 -12.80
C GLY A 194 -8.31 6.36 -13.43
N ILE A 195 -9.12 5.44 -12.89
CA ILE A 195 -10.45 5.12 -13.44
C ILE A 195 -11.39 6.31 -13.28
N ILE A 196 -11.32 6.99 -12.13
CA ILE A 196 -12.14 8.18 -11.85
C ILE A 196 -11.41 9.49 -12.16
N VAL A 197 -10.13 9.38 -12.54
CA VAL A 197 -9.19 10.50 -12.72
C VAL A 197 -9.22 11.40 -11.49
N GLY A 198 -8.73 10.86 -10.39
CA GLY A 198 -8.77 11.48 -9.08
C GLY A 198 -8.25 10.53 -8.01
N HIS A 199 -8.88 10.53 -6.84
CA HIS A 199 -8.43 9.71 -5.72
C HIS A 199 -9.59 9.09 -4.93
N ARG A 200 -9.26 8.00 -4.24
CA ARG A 200 -10.12 7.33 -3.26
C ARG A 200 -9.51 7.45 -1.87
N ASN A 201 -10.38 7.65 -0.90
CA ASN A 201 -10.05 7.72 0.51
C ASN A 201 -10.82 6.62 1.23
N TYR A 202 -10.09 5.70 1.84
CA TYR A 202 -10.63 4.69 2.74
C TYR A 202 -10.52 5.23 4.16
N ASN A 203 -11.66 5.61 4.73
CA ASN A 203 -11.76 6.20 6.05
C ASN A 203 -12.12 5.11 7.06
N ILE A 204 -11.21 4.81 7.97
CA ILE A 204 -11.32 3.68 8.88
C ILE A 204 -11.56 4.22 10.29
N PHE A 205 -12.82 4.20 10.72
CA PHE A 205 -13.33 4.85 11.93
C PHE A 205 -13.27 3.93 13.16
N MET A 206 -12.84 4.48 14.29
CA MET A 206 -12.76 3.78 15.58
C MET A 206 -14.00 4.02 16.43
N ASN A 207 -15.19 3.74 15.88
CA ASN A 207 -16.50 4.07 16.46
C ASN A 207 -16.70 3.45 17.85
N ASN A 208 -16.11 2.27 18.08
CA ASN A 208 -16.19 1.51 19.32
C ASN A 208 -14.88 1.57 20.14
N GLY A 209 -14.02 2.55 19.85
CA GLY A 209 -12.70 2.68 20.45
C GLY A 209 -11.57 2.03 19.63
N ILE A 210 -10.33 2.46 19.89
CA ILE A 210 -9.17 2.12 19.06
C ILE A 210 -8.85 0.62 19.01
N ARG A 211 -9.12 -0.13 20.10
CA ARG A 211 -8.80 -1.57 20.18
C ARG A 211 -9.83 -2.46 19.48
N GLN A 212 -11.00 -1.92 19.12
CA GLN A 212 -12.07 -2.66 18.45
C GLN A 212 -11.92 -2.61 16.94
N MET A 213 -12.47 -3.61 16.24
CA MET A 213 -12.46 -3.66 14.78
C MET A 213 -13.12 -2.40 14.21
N PRO A 214 -12.42 -1.61 13.38
CA PRO A 214 -12.93 -0.34 12.92
C PRO A 214 -13.93 -0.49 11.76
N HIS A 215 -14.75 0.55 11.61
CA HIS A 215 -15.71 0.69 10.52
C HIS A 215 -15.06 1.31 9.30
N LEU A 216 -15.32 0.78 8.11
CA LEU A 216 -14.77 1.31 6.86
C LEU A 216 -15.83 2.13 6.13
N LEU A 217 -15.46 3.33 5.69
CA LEU A 217 -16.21 4.17 4.78
C LEU A 217 -15.32 4.59 3.62
N GLU A 218 -15.71 4.27 2.40
CA GLU A 218 -15.05 4.79 1.21
C GLU A 218 -15.62 6.16 0.85
N THR A 219 -14.73 7.07 0.49
CA THR A 219 -15.04 8.34 -0.19
C THR A 219 -14.12 8.53 -1.38
N TYR A 220 -14.49 9.39 -2.32
CA TYR A 220 -13.70 9.61 -3.53
C TYR A 220 -13.99 10.98 -4.11
N GLU A 221 -13.01 11.50 -4.86
CA GLU A 221 -13.15 12.73 -5.63
C GLU A 221 -12.41 12.57 -6.96
N GLY A 222 -13.15 12.68 -8.05
CA GLY A 222 -12.65 12.64 -9.42
C GLY A 222 -13.50 13.54 -10.32
N ILE A 223 -13.28 13.46 -11.63
CA ILE A 223 -13.85 14.42 -12.61
C ILE A 223 -15.38 14.54 -12.52
N SER A 224 -16.09 13.43 -12.41
CA SER A 224 -17.57 13.36 -12.37
C SER A 224 -18.08 12.40 -11.30
N ARG A 225 -17.27 12.19 -10.26
CA ARG A 225 -17.55 11.26 -9.17
C ARG A 225 -17.12 11.90 -7.87
N LYS A 226 -18.03 12.01 -6.92
CA LYS A 226 -17.72 12.55 -5.61
C LYS A 226 -18.56 11.87 -4.54
N ARG A 227 -17.90 11.53 -3.44
CA ARG A 227 -18.52 11.10 -2.21
C ARG A 227 -17.88 11.81 -1.03
N THR A 228 -18.68 12.39 -0.14
CA THR A 228 -18.17 13.14 1.03
C THR A 228 -18.78 12.61 2.31
N ILE A 229 -17.95 12.45 3.34
CA ILE A 229 -18.38 12.07 4.70
C ILE A 229 -19.42 13.08 5.21
N ALA A 230 -20.47 12.60 5.87
CA ALA A 230 -21.56 13.39 6.41
C ALA A 230 -22.06 12.78 7.73
N ASP A 231 -22.83 13.57 8.48
CA ASP A 231 -23.63 13.11 9.61
C ASP A 231 -25.10 13.30 9.22
N VAL A 232 -25.77 12.22 8.77
CA VAL A 232 -27.12 12.30 8.22
C VAL A 232 -28.14 11.93 9.28
N ASN A 233 -27.91 10.83 10.01
CA ASN A 233 -28.87 10.30 10.97
C ASN A 233 -28.45 10.49 12.45
N LYS A 234 -27.29 11.12 12.72
CA LYS A 234 -26.76 11.40 14.06
C LYS A 234 -26.49 10.15 14.91
N ASP A 235 -26.24 9.02 14.26
CA ASP A 235 -25.77 7.84 14.96
C ASP A 235 -24.24 7.80 15.06
N ASN A 236 -23.71 6.71 15.63
CA ASN A 236 -22.28 6.55 15.85
C ASN A 236 -21.52 6.06 14.61
N TYR A 237 -22.16 5.99 13.43
CA TYR A 237 -21.57 5.54 12.18
C TYR A 237 -21.44 6.70 11.20
N PRO A 238 -20.34 6.77 10.45
CA PRO A 238 -20.16 7.83 9.48
C PRO A 238 -21.08 7.60 8.30
N ASP A 239 -21.75 8.65 7.85
CA ASP A 239 -22.61 8.62 6.67
C ASP A 239 -21.89 9.31 5.49
N TYR A 240 -22.54 9.39 4.34
CA TYR A 240 -22.01 10.18 3.23
C TYR A 240 -23.09 10.73 2.29
N TYR A 241 -22.69 11.74 1.52
CA TYR A 241 -23.38 12.16 0.30
C TYR A 241 -22.66 11.62 -0.92
N GLU A 242 -23.40 11.00 -1.84
CA GLU A 242 -22.95 10.65 -3.19
C GLU A 242 -23.53 11.65 -4.18
N TYR A 243 -22.67 12.28 -4.99
CA TYR A 243 -23.05 13.37 -5.89
C TYR A 243 -23.26 12.84 -7.31
N THR A 244 -24.30 13.36 -7.95
CA THR A 244 -24.60 13.12 -9.36
C THR A 244 -24.16 14.33 -10.17
N PHE A 245 -23.52 14.07 -11.30
CA PHE A 245 -22.98 15.10 -12.18
C PHE A 245 -23.69 15.10 -13.52
N TYR A 246 -23.76 16.28 -14.14
CA TYR A 246 -24.19 16.43 -15.52
C TYR A 246 -23.01 16.95 -16.35
N SER A 247 -22.80 16.30 -17.49
CA SER A 247 -21.70 16.60 -18.41
C SER A 247 -22.25 17.33 -19.63
N LEU A 248 -21.74 18.54 -19.85
CA LEU A 248 -21.92 19.31 -21.09
C LEU A 248 -20.62 19.25 -21.89
N SER A 249 -20.68 19.66 -23.16
CA SER A 249 -19.52 19.64 -24.07
C SER A 249 -18.29 20.39 -23.56
N ASN A 250 -18.46 21.37 -22.67
CA ASN A 250 -17.36 22.20 -22.14
C ASN A 250 -17.28 22.25 -20.61
N ARG A 251 -18.17 21.57 -19.87
CA ARG A 251 -18.20 21.65 -18.40
C ARG A 251 -18.89 20.46 -17.75
N ILE A 252 -18.46 20.16 -16.53
CA ILE A 252 -19.09 19.19 -15.64
C ILE A 252 -19.48 19.92 -14.37
N TYR A 253 -20.70 19.71 -13.88
CA TYR A 253 -21.17 20.31 -12.63
C TYR A 253 -22.04 19.34 -11.83
N PRO A 254 -22.02 19.42 -10.49
CA PRO A 254 -22.90 18.62 -9.65
C PRO A 254 -24.34 19.11 -9.82
N VAL A 255 -25.28 18.18 -9.97
CA VAL A 255 -26.71 18.47 -10.13
C VAL A 255 -27.50 18.12 -8.88
N ASP A 256 -27.13 17.03 -8.22
CA ASP A 256 -27.85 16.50 -7.08
C ASP A 256 -26.88 15.72 -6.19
N SER A 257 -27.31 15.44 -4.97
CA SER A 257 -26.61 14.55 -4.05
C SER A 257 -27.62 13.75 -3.25
N VAL A 258 -27.30 12.49 -3.00
CA VAL A 258 -28.14 11.61 -2.19
C VAL A 258 -27.37 11.14 -0.96
N ALA A 259 -28.04 11.19 0.19
CA ALA A 259 -27.47 10.68 1.42
C ALA A 259 -27.56 9.15 1.47
N PHE A 260 -26.49 8.54 1.95
CA PHE A 260 -26.43 7.16 2.36
C PHE A 260 -26.07 7.10 3.84
N TYR A 261 -26.83 6.32 4.61
CA TYR A 261 -26.56 6.09 6.01
C TYR A 261 -26.37 4.62 6.31
N TRP A 262 -25.62 4.31 7.36
CA TRP A 262 -25.33 2.93 7.73
C TRP A 262 -26.54 2.22 8.38
N ASP A 263 -27.01 1.12 7.79
CA ASP A 263 -28.04 0.28 8.38
C ASP A 263 -27.41 -0.94 9.08
N LYS A 264 -27.34 -0.87 10.41
CA LYS A 264 -26.74 -1.92 11.27
C LYS A 264 -27.41 -3.28 11.14
N LYS A 265 -28.68 -3.35 10.74
CA LYS A 265 -29.40 -4.63 10.56
C LYS A 265 -29.04 -5.28 9.23
N ARG A 266 -28.78 -4.47 8.21
CA ARG A 266 -28.43 -4.93 6.87
C ARG A 266 -26.93 -5.04 6.64
N ASP A 267 -26.12 -4.43 7.49
CA ASP A 267 -24.66 -4.32 7.36
C ASP A 267 -24.27 -3.64 6.04
N LEU A 268 -25.04 -2.61 5.65
CA LEU A 268 -24.89 -1.90 4.38
C LEU A 268 -25.27 -0.43 4.54
N TYR A 269 -24.67 0.43 3.72
CA TYR A 269 -25.16 1.78 3.49
C TYR A 269 -26.42 1.76 2.65
N VAL A 270 -27.45 2.48 3.08
CA VAL A 270 -28.76 2.53 2.45
C VAL A 270 -29.04 3.95 1.94
N ASN A 271 -29.47 4.05 0.69
CA ASN A 271 -29.86 5.32 0.09
C ASN A 271 -31.15 5.85 0.75
N SER A 272 -31.07 7.09 1.25
CA SER A 272 -32.17 7.82 1.91
C SER A 272 -33.43 8.03 1.06
N ARG A 273 -33.31 8.08 -0.27
CA ARG A 273 -34.41 8.26 -1.22
C ARG A 273 -34.91 6.95 -1.82
N ASN A 274 -34.05 5.94 -1.95
CA ASN A 274 -34.41 4.62 -2.49
C ASN A 274 -33.73 3.49 -1.68
N PRO A 275 -34.39 2.93 -0.65
CA PRO A 275 -33.79 1.93 0.23
C PRO A 275 -33.38 0.59 -0.41
N ARG A 276 -33.68 0.38 -1.70
CA ARG A 276 -33.20 -0.77 -2.48
C ARG A 276 -31.78 -0.57 -3.02
N GLN A 277 -31.33 0.68 -3.15
CA GLN A 277 -29.97 1.00 -3.55
C GLN A 277 -29.07 1.00 -2.32
N THR A 278 -28.10 0.09 -2.31
CA THR A 278 -27.18 -0.10 -1.19
C THR A 278 -25.71 -0.06 -1.62
N ARG A 279 -24.80 0.10 -0.65
CA ARG A 279 -23.34 -0.01 -0.81
C ARG A 279 -22.73 -0.71 0.40
N PRO A 280 -21.64 -1.49 0.22
CA PRO A 280 -20.96 -2.16 1.32
C PRO A 280 -20.14 -1.20 2.20
N TYR A 281 -19.60 -0.15 1.60
CA TYR A 281 -18.80 0.89 2.24
C TYR A 281 -18.79 2.18 1.41
#